data_AF-A0A2X3BP28-F1
#
_entry.id   AF-A0A2X3BP28-F1
#
_cell.length_a   1.000
_cell.length_b   1.000
_cell.length_c   1.000
_cell.angle_alpha   90.00
_cell.angle_beta   90.00
_cell.angle_gamma   90.00
#
_symmetry.space_group_name_H-M   'P 1'
#
loop_
_entity.id
_entity.type
_entity.pdbx_description
1 polymer ?
#
loop_
_entity_poly.entity_id
_entity_poly.type
_entity_poly.pdbx_seq_one_letter_code
_entity_poly.pdbx_strand_id
1 'polypeptide(L)' 'MLNREHECAEILQQLAAIRGAVNGMMLQVIQGHLTDHVVKEPDEKQREADLETVMQVIKSYLK' A
#
# COMPACT_ATOMS: atom_id res chain seq x y z
N MET A 1 -36.12 -11.39 -6.71
CA MET A 1 -34.95 -11.64 -5.83
C MET A 1 -33.61 -11.60 -6.59
N LEU A 2 -33.57 -11.90 -7.89
CA LEU A 2 -32.34 -11.86 -8.72
C LEU A 2 -31.61 -10.50 -8.76
N ASN A 3 -32.31 -9.36 -8.64
CA ASN A 3 -31.67 -8.02 -8.62
C ASN A 3 -30.72 -7.81 -7.44
N ARG A 4 -31.06 -8.32 -6.25
CA ARG A 4 -30.25 -8.09 -5.04
C ARG A 4 -28.94 -8.88 -5.05
N GLU A 5 -28.94 -10.08 -5.62
CA GLU A 5 -27.73 -10.88 -5.76
C GLU A 5 -26.77 -10.29 -6.81
N HIS A 6 -27.32 -9.73 -7.90
CA HIS A 6 -26.53 -8.99 -8.89
C HIS A 6 -25.87 -7.75 -8.27
N GLU A 7 -26.63 -6.97 -7.48
CA GLU A 7 -26.10 -5.82 -6.73
C GLU A 7 -25.00 -6.24 -5.73
N CYS A 8 -25.13 -7.37 -5.04
CA CYS A 8 -24.08 -7.88 -4.16
C CYS A 8 -22.81 -8.27 -4.93
N ALA A 9 -22.94 -8.91 -6.09
CA ALA A 9 -21.80 -9.28 -6.93
C ALA A 9 -21.06 -8.06 -7.46
N GLU A 10 -21.78 -7.01 -7.88
CA GLU A 10 -21.20 -5.74 -8.31
C GLU A 10 -20.43 -5.03 -7.20
N ILE A 11 -20.97 -5.00 -5.98
CA ILE A 11 -20.28 -4.44 -4.80
C ILE A 11 -18.99 -5.22 -4.53
N LEU A 12 -19.02 -6.56 -4.57
CA LEU A 12 -17.83 -7.38 -4.38
C LEU A 12 -16.77 -7.11 -5.46
N GLN A 13 -17.18 -6.91 -6.71
CA GLN A 13 -16.28 -6.58 -7.81
C GLN A 13 -15.64 -5.19 -7.62
N GLN A 14 -16.41 -4.20 -7.17
CA GLN A 14 -15.90 -2.86 -6.86
C GLN A 14 -14.89 -2.91 -5.70
N LEU A 15 -15.18 -3.65 -4.64
CA LEU A 15 -14.24 -3.85 -3.53
C LEU A 15 -12.94 -4.52 -3.98
N ALA A 16 -13.04 -5.52 -4.86
CA ALA A 16 -11.86 -6.17 -5.45
C ALA A 16 -11.02 -5.20 -6.29
N ALA A 17 -11.67 -4.35 -7.10
CA ALA A 17 -11.00 -3.33 -7.91
C ALA A 17 -10.32 -2.26 -7.03
N ILE A 18 -11.00 -1.76 -5.99
CA ILE A 18 -10.45 -0.80 -5.03
C ILE A 18 -9.23 -1.40 -4.32
N ARG A 19 -9.32 -2.65 -3.86
CA ARG A 19 -8.18 -3.36 -3.26
C ARG A 19 -7.00 -3.41 -4.23
N GLY A 20 -7.23 -3.73 -5.50
CA GLY A 20 -6.18 -3.73 -6.52
C GLY A 20 -5.53 -2.35 -6.72
N ALA A 21 -6.35 -1.30 -6.80
CA ALA A 21 -5.86 0.08 -6.96
C ALA A 21 -5.03 0.54 -5.75
N VAL A 22 -5.51 0.26 -4.53
CA VAL A 22 -4.79 0.59 -3.28
C VAL A 22 -3.47 -0.14 -3.21
N ASN A 23 -3.43 -1.43 -3.59
CA ASN A 23 -2.19 -2.20 -3.62
C ASN A 23 -1.16 -1.63 -4.62
N GLY A 24 -1.61 -1.22 -5.80
CA GLY A 24 -0.75 -0.55 -6.79
C GLY A 24 -0.22 0.79 -6.30
N MET A 25 -1.07 1.59 -5.66
CA MET A 25 -0.69 2.88 -5.08
C MET A 25 0.29 2.73 -3.91
N MET A 26 0.11 1.71 -3.07
CA MET A 26 0.99 1.45 -1.93
C MET A 26 2.44 1.25 -2.38
N LEU A 27 2.67 0.51 -3.47
CA LEU A 27 4.01 0.32 -4.02
C LEU A 27 4.64 1.65 -4.46
N GLN A 28 3.87 2.54 -5.09
CA GLN A 28 4.36 3.85 -5.51
C GLN A 28 4.75 4.72 -4.31
N VAL A 29 3.94 4.71 -3.25
CA VAL A 29 4.23 5.46 -2.01
C VAL A 29 5.49 4.92 -1.33
N ILE A 30 5.65 3.60 -1.24
CA ILE A 30 6.85 2.97 -0.69
C ILE A 30 8.09 3.38 -1.50
N GLN A 31 8.01 3.31 -2.83
CA GLN A 31 9.13 3.70 -3.69
C GLN A 31 9.50 5.18 -3.51
N GLY A 32 8.51 6.07 -3.45
CA GLY A 32 8.71 7.50 -3.19
C GLY A 32 9.40 7.72 -1.85
N HIS A 33 8.90 7.08 -0.78
CA HIS A 33 9.46 7.21 0.55
C HIS A 33 10.91 6.71 0.62
N LEU A 34 11.22 5.54 0.05
CA LEU A 34 12.59 5.03 -0.02
C LEU A 34 13.51 5.97 -0.81
N THR A 35 13.03 6.52 -1.92
CA THR A 35 13.84 7.42 -2.76
C THR A 35 14.13 8.75 -2.05
N ASP A 36 13.13 9.33 -1.41
CA ASP A 36 13.23 10.69 -0.87
C ASP A 36 13.75 10.74 0.57
N HIS A 37 13.43 9.74 1.40
CA HIS A 37 13.77 9.73 2.83
C HIS A 37 14.83 8.70 3.21
N VAL A 38 15.17 7.75 2.32
CA VAL A 38 16.26 6.79 2.58
C VAL A 38 17.45 7.05 1.66
N VAL A 39 17.26 7.10 0.34
CA VAL A 39 18.39 7.26 -0.60
C VAL A 39 18.99 8.67 -0.55
N LYS A 40 18.16 9.71 -0.46
CA LYS A 40 18.62 11.12 -0.51
C LYS A 40 18.92 11.71 0.87
N GLU A 41 18.58 11.03 1.95
CA GLU A 41 18.73 11.55 3.31
C GLU A 41 20.20 11.47 3.76
N PRO A 42 20.85 12.61 4.07
CA PRO A 42 22.25 12.63 4.49
C PRO A 42 22.48 12.05 5.90
N ASP A 43 21.55 12.21 6.83
CA ASP A 43 21.71 11.74 8.20
C ASP A 43 21.45 10.23 8.32
N GLU A 44 22.43 9.50 8.85
CA GLU A 44 22.35 8.05 8.96
C GLU A 44 21.26 7.57 9.92
N LYS A 45 21.08 8.26 11.06
CA LYS A 45 20.06 7.87 12.04
C LYS A 45 18.66 8.09 11.48
N GLN A 46 18.47 9.17 10.72
CA GLN A 46 17.21 9.44 10.05
C GLN A 46 16.90 8.38 8.98
N ARG A 47 17.89 8.01 8.15
CA ARG A 47 17.73 6.89 7.19
C ARG A 47 17.33 5.59 7.86
N GLU A 48 17.95 5.24 8.98
CA GLU A 48 17.64 4.00 9.72
C GLU A 48 16.19 4.01 10.24
N ALA A 49 15.73 5.14 10.80
CA ALA A 49 14.36 5.29 11.28
C ALA A 49 13.33 5.21 10.13
N ASP A 50 13.61 5.83 8.99
CA ASP A 50 12.72 5.81 7.82
C ASP A 50 12.68 4.41 7.17
N LEU A 51 13.81 3.71 7.13
CA LEU A 51 13.86 2.31 6.72
C LEU A 51 13.01 1.41 7.63
N GLU A 52 13.10 1.58 8.95
CA GLU A 52 12.28 0.80 9.90
C GLU A 52 10.79 1.01 9.67
N THR A 53 10.38 2.26 9.40
CA THR A 53 8.99 2.60 9.05
C THR A 53 8.51 1.82 7.83
N VAL A 54 9.27 1.78 6.75
CA VAL A 54 8.92 1.01 5.54
C VAL A 54 8.87 -0.49 5.83
N MET A 55 9.81 -1.00 6.62
CA MET A 55 9.85 -2.42 6.98
C MET A 55 8.61 -2.85 7.79
N GLN A 56 8.07 -1.99 8.64
CA GLN A 56 6.82 -2.27 9.35
C GLN A 56 5.62 -2.36 8.39
N VAL A 57 5.54 -1.48 7.40
CA VAL A 57 4.49 -1.50 6.36
C VAL A 57 4.60 -2.75 5.49
N ILE A 58 5.81 -3.13 5.04
CA ILE A 58 6.00 -4.35 4.25
C ILE A 58 5.59 -5.60 5.06
N LYS A 59 5.95 -5.65 6.35
CA LYS A 59 5.57 -6.77 7.22
C LYS A 59 4.06 -6.88 7.43
N SER A 60 3.32 -5.77 7.46
CA SER A 60 1.85 -5.83 7.59
C SER A 60 1.17 -6.27 6.29
N TYR A 61 1.81 -6.02 5.15
CA TYR A 61 1.30 -6.40 3.83
C TYR A 61 1.60 -7.85 3.42
N LEU A 62 2.70 -8.43 3.92
CA LEU A 62 3.08 -9.83 3.69
C LEU A 62 2.50 -10.84 4.69
N LYS A 63 1.76 -10.36 5.70
CA LYS A 63 0.96 -11.21 6.58
C LYS A 63 -0.40 -11.51 5.95
#